data_AF-A0AAU9QI06-F1
#
_entry.id   AF-A0AAU9QI06-F1
#
_cell.length_a   1.000
_cell.length_b   1.000
_cell.length_c   1.000
_cell.angle_alpha   90.00
_cell.angle_beta   90.00
_cell.angle_gamma   90.00
#
_symmetry.space_group_name_H-M   'P 1'
#
loop_
_entity.id
_entity.type
_entity.pdbx_description
1 polymer ?
#
loop_
_entity_poly.entity_id
_entity_poly.type
_entity_poly.pdbx_seq_one_letter_code
_entity_poly.pdbx_strand_id
1 'polypeptide(L)'
;MKKLDEVKLNLKRTKQMGETTLGKLTIEGVSKSWFVLEPAGPDSITEGYDKRIKAGTYKLLPYSSPQYPNVYELQNVPGRTFILIHAGNYHKDTLGCLMPGKTWGSVAKSHYYVGNSKSALKEIFSEIASNKKITINISNQLEQQ
;
A
#
# COMPACT_ATOMS: atom_id res chain seq x y z
N MET A 1 -16.95 -21.63 -11.62
CA MET A 1 -15.74 -21.18 -10.90
C MET A 1 -16.11 -20.85 -9.46
N LYS A 2 -15.49 -21.50 -8.47
CA LYS A 2 -15.69 -21.12 -7.06
C LYS A 2 -15.12 -19.71 -6.89
N LYS A 3 -15.99 -18.73 -6.58
CA LYS A 3 -15.52 -17.45 -6.04
C LYS A 3 -14.74 -17.78 -4.77
N LEU A 4 -13.47 -17.42 -4.73
CA LEU A 4 -12.70 -17.47 -3.49
C LEU A 4 -13.35 -16.46 -2.52
N ASP A 5 -13.95 -16.95 -1.43
CA ASP A 5 -14.53 -16.07 -0.39
C ASP A 5 -13.47 -15.16 0.25
N GLU A 6 -12.19 -15.52 0.09
CA GLU A 6 -11.02 -14.81 0.60
C GLU A 6 -10.04 -14.45 -0.53
N VAL A 7 -9.52 -13.22 -0.52
CA VAL A 7 -8.43 -12.78 -1.40
C VAL A 7 -7.29 -12.22 -0.57
N LYS A 8 -6.06 -12.55 -0.97
CA LYS A 8 -4.84 -12.13 -0.29
C LYS A 8 -3.98 -11.27 -1.20
N LEU A 9 -3.62 -10.10 -0.71
CA LEU A 9 -2.66 -9.21 -1.30
C LEU A 9 -1.31 -9.40 -0.63
N ASN A 10 -0.22 -9.32 -1.39
CA ASN A 10 1.14 -9.42 -0.89
C ASN A 10 1.91 -8.16 -1.29
N LEU A 11 2.28 -7.35 -0.31
CA LEU A 11 3.16 -6.19 -0.47
C LEU A 11 4.57 -6.54 0.02
N LYS A 12 5.50 -6.64 -0.93
CA LYS A 12 6.92 -6.86 -0.64
C LYS A 12 7.66 -5.52 -0.78
N ARG A 13 8.15 -4.96 0.32
CA ARG A 13 9.02 -3.77 0.33
C ARG A 13 10.40 -4.15 -0.19
N THR A 14 10.85 -3.51 -1.26
CA THR A 14 12.07 -3.91 -1.99
C THR A 14 13.16 -2.86 -1.97
N LYS A 15 12.82 -1.56 -1.92
CA LYS A 15 13.79 -0.47 -1.97
C LYS A 15 13.43 0.62 -0.97
N GLN A 16 14.44 1.31 -0.45
CA GLN A 16 14.26 2.50 0.38
C GLN A 16 15.27 3.57 -0.06
N MET A 17 14.82 4.82 -0.15
CA MET A 17 15.67 5.97 -0.48
C MET A 17 15.00 7.24 0.04
N GLY A 18 15.78 8.06 0.76
CA GLY A 18 15.28 9.25 1.44
C GLY A 18 14.05 8.93 2.29
N GLU A 19 12.98 9.71 2.10
CA GLU A 19 11.71 9.59 2.83
C GLU A 19 10.75 8.53 2.26
N THR A 20 11.22 7.61 1.41
CA THR A 20 10.34 6.64 0.75
C THR A 20 10.79 5.20 0.89
N THR A 21 9.81 4.32 1.06
CA THR A 21 9.92 2.88 0.82
C THR A 21 9.11 2.54 -0.43
N LEU A 22 9.72 1.83 -1.37
CA LEU A 22 9.04 1.28 -2.55
C LEU A 22 8.84 -0.22 -2.37
N GLY A 23 7.65 -0.69 -2.70
CA GLY A 23 7.31 -2.11 -2.71
C GLY A 23 6.58 -2.54 -3.98
N LYS A 24 6.49 -3.86 -4.14
CA LYS A 24 5.70 -4.53 -5.18
C LYS A 24 4.49 -5.21 -4.55
N LEU A 25 3.31 -4.91 -5.07
CA LEU A 25 2.04 -5.50 -4.68
C LEU A 25 1.61 -6.55 -5.70
N THR A 26 1.24 -7.72 -5.23
CA THR A 26 0.58 -8.78 -6.01
C THR A 26 -0.70 -9.22 -5.32
N ILE A 27 -1.59 -9.86 -6.07
CA ILE A 27 -2.84 -10.43 -5.56
C ILE A 27 -2.85 -11.91 -5.96
N GLU A 28 -3.15 -12.80 -5.00
CA GLU A 28 -3.21 -14.24 -5.28
C GLU A 28 -4.24 -14.54 -6.38
N GLY A 29 -3.82 -15.31 -7.39
CA GLY A 29 -4.68 -15.66 -8.54
C GLY A 29 -4.78 -14.59 -9.62
N VAL A 30 -4.11 -13.44 -9.48
CA VAL A 30 -4.09 -12.35 -10.48
C VAL A 30 -2.69 -12.23 -11.07
N SER A 31 -2.58 -12.19 -12.40
CA SER A 31 -1.29 -12.11 -13.11
C SER A 31 -0.66 -10.71 -13.11
N LYS A 32 -1.43 -9.69 -12.72
CA LYS A 32 -0.98 -8.29 -12.63
C LYS A 32 -0.18 -8.05 -11.35
N SER A 33 0.62 -6.98 -11.37
CA SER A 33 1.29 -6.46 -10.19
C SER A 33 1.38 -4.94 -10.26
N TRP A 34 1.53 -4.31 -9.10
CA TRP A 34 1.61 -2.86 -8.97
C TRP A 34 2.79 -2.47 -8.09
N PHE A 35 3.19 -1.21 -8.14
CA PHE A 35 4.11 -0.61 -7.19
C PHE A 35 3.32 0.04 -6.07
N VAL A 36 3.92 0.14 -4.88
CA VAL A 36 3.36 0.87 -3.74
C VAL A 36 4.45 1.74 -3.15
N LEU A 37 4.14 3.01 -2.95
CA LEU A 37 4.97 3.95 -2.21
C LEU A 37 4.43 4.08 -0.78
N GLU A 38 5.33 4.01 0.18
CA GLU A 38 5.11 4.27 1.60
C GLU A 38 6.16 5.28 2.09
N PRO A 39 5.99 5.91 3.26
CA PRO A 39 7.09 6.60 3.91
C PRO A 39 8.31 5.70 4.14
N ALA A 40 9.46 6.30 4.42
CA ALA A 40 10.65 5.55 4.83
C ALA A 40 10.45 4.82 6.17
N GLY A 41 11.28 3.81 6.40
CA GLY A 41 11.50 3.28 7.74
C GLY A 41 12.27 4.25 8.65
N PRO A 42 12.45 3.92 9.94
CA PRO A 42 11.96 2.71 10.62
C PRO A 42 10.44 2.66 10.73
N ASP A 43 9.90 1.49 11.05
CA ASP A 43 8.46 1.32 11.28
C ASP A 43 8.05 2.11 12.54
N SER A 44 6.85 2.71 12.54
CA SER A 44 6.34 3.46 13.70
C SER A 44 4.92 3.02 14.08
N ILE A 45 4.65 3.01 15.38
CA ILE A 45 3.32 2.85 15.97
C ILE A 45 2.72 4.19 16.44
N THR A 46 3.42 5.30 16.21
CA THR A 46 2.95 6.63 16.62
C THR A 46 1.94 7.14 15.60
N GLU A 47 0.75 7.52 16.06
CA GLU A 47 -0.31 8.08 15.22
C GLU A 47 0.17 9.35 14.49
N GLY A 48 -0.20 9.50 13.22
CA GLY A 48 0.16 10.66 12.40
C GLY A 48 1.65 10.83 12.03
N TYR A 49 2.55 9.94 12.45
CA TYR A 49 3.98 10.04 12.10
C TYR A 49 4.24 9.65 10.66
N ASP A 50 5.02 10.47 9.93
CA ASP A 50 5.50 10.21 8.56
C ASP A 50 6.54 9.08 8.50
N LYS A 51 6.07 7.87 8.82
CA LYS A 51 6.82 6.62 8.85
C LYS A 51 5.91 5.48 8.45
N ARG A 52 6.48 4.45 7.84
CA ARG A 52 5.71 3.27 7.43
C ARG A 52 5.21 2.48 8.63
N ILE A 53 4.14 1.71 8.43
CA ILE A 53 3.60 0.80 9.44
C ILE A 53 4.47 -0.46 9.57
N LYS A 54 4.28 -1.23 10.63
CA LYS A 54 5.01 -2.50 10.83
C LYS A 54 4.70 -3.51 9.73
N ALA A 55 5.69 -4.29 9.30
CA ALA A 55 5.44 -5.49 8.51
C ALA A 55 4.50 -6.47 9.27
N GLY A 56 3.61 -7.14 8.55
CA GLY A 56 2.59 -7.99 9.13
C GLY A 56 1.37 -8.16 8.23
N THR A 57 0.38 -8.90 8.73
CA THR A 57 -0.88 -9.17 8.02
C THR A 57 -1.99 -8.29 8.59
N TYR A 58 -2.65 -7.54 7.72
CA TYR A 58 -3.76 -6.65 8.06
C TYR A 58 -5.01 -7.06 7.31
N LYS A 59 -6.18 -6.90 7.95
CA LYS A 59 -7.47 -7.01 7.26
C LYS A 59 -7.75 -5.71 6.53
N LEU A 60 -8.34 -5.80 5.35
CA LEU A 60 -8.80 -4.64 4.60
C LEU A 60 -10.32 -4.54 4.71
N LEU A 61 -10.82 -3.40 5.17
CA LEU A 61 -12.24 -3.09 5.17
C LEU A 61 -12.53 -1.87 4.28
N PRO A 62 -13.69 -1.85 3.59
CA PRO A 62 -14.12 -0.66 2.87
C PRO A 62 -14.21 0.54 3.83
N TYR A 63 -13.69 1.68 3.38
CA TYR A 63 -13.73 2.95 4.08
C TYR A 63 -14.06 4.07 3.09
N SER A 64 -14.80 5.07 3.54
CA SER A 64 -15.13 6.21 2.71
C SER A 64 -15.25 7.47 3.56
N SER A 65 -14.69 8.56 3.06
CA SER A 65 -14.78 9.90 3.65
C SER A 65 -14.82 10.94 2.54
N PRO A 66 -15.18 12.21 2.83
CA PRO A 66 -15.17 13.27 1.82
C PRO A 66 -13.81 13.44 1.12
N GLN A 67 -12.70 13.25 1.85
CA GLN A 67 -11.34 13.35 1.31
C GLN A 67 -10.90 12.07 0.58
N TYR A 68 -11.31 10.90 1.08
CA TYR A 68 -10.93 9.59 0.55
C TYR A 68 -12.18 8.75 0.26
N PRO A 69 -12.85 8.94 -0.88
CA PRO A 69 -14.06 8.19 -1.22
C PRO A 69 -13.71 6.77 -1.71
N ASN A 70 -14.45 5.77 -1.23
CA ASN A 70 -14.42 4.38 -1.71
C ASN A 70 -13.03 3.73 -1.70
N VAL A 71 -12.31 3.85 -0.58
CA VAL A 71 -10.99 3.25 -0.38
C VAL A 71 -11.05 2.04 0.56
N TYR A 72 -9.92 1.41 0.80
CA TYR A 72 -9.79 0.37 1.82
C TYR A 72 -8.86 0.84 2.94
N GLU A 73 -9.25 0.54 4.18
CA GLU A 73 -8.47 0.80 5.38
C GLU A 73 -7.86 -0.52 5.89
N LEU A 74 -6.58 -0.47 6.26
CA LEU A 74 -5.89 -1.51 7.01
C LEU A 74 -6.35 -1.48 8.46
N GLN A 75 -7.01 -2.54 8.90
CA GLN A 75 -7.57 -2.64 10.25
C GLN A 75 -6.55 -3.18 11.26
N ASN A 76 -6.70 -2.73 12.51
CA ASN A 76 -5.89 -3.13 13.66
C ASN A 76 -4.39 -2.89 13.44
N VAL A 77 -4.03 -1.77 12.79
CA VAL A 77 -2.63 -1.34 12.74
C VAL A 77 -2.21 -0.91 14.15
N PRO A 78 -1.16 -1.50 14.74
CA PRO A 78 -0.76 -1.17 16.10
C PRO A 78 -0.46 0.33 16.27
N GLY A 79 -1.20 0.97 17.18
CA GLY A 79 -1.04 2.39 17.53
C GLY A 79 -1.47 3.39 16.45
N ARG A 80 -2.05 2.92 15.33
CA ARG A 80 -2.41 3.78 14.20
C ARG A 80 -3.78 3.45 13.62
N THR A 81 -4.45 4.47 13.14
CA THR A 81 -5.78 4.42 12.53
C THR A 81 -5.75 5.08 11.16
N PHE A 82 -6.78 4.86 10.34
CA PHE A 82 -6.91 5.48 9.02
C PHE A 82 -5.69 5.26 8.12
N ILE A 83 -5.12 4.05 8.18
CA ILE A 83 -4.07 3.64 7.24
C ILE A 83 -4.76 3.12 5.98
N LEU A 84 -4.80 3.97 4.96
CA LEU A 84 -5.60 3.74 3.76
C LEU A 84 -4.75 3.23 2.59
N ILE A 85 -5.40 2.56 1.65
CA ILE A 85 -4.88 2.41 0.28
C ILE A 85 -5.52 3.51 -0.56
N HIS A 86 -4.76 4.54 -0.93
CA HIS A 86 -5.31 5.69 -1.67
C HIS A 86 -4.36 6.15 -2.78
N ALA A 87 -4.90 6.87 -3.76
CA ALA A 87 -4.09 7.46 -4.80
C ALA A 87 -3.21 8.59 -4.22
N GLY A 88 -1.94 8.58 -4.61
CA GLY A 88 -0.91 9.57 -4.27
C GLY A 88 0.36 9.21 -5.05
N ASN A 89 1.30 10.13 -5.16
CA ASN A 89 2.46 9.95 -6.03
C ASN A 89 3.80 10.16 -5.32
N TYR A 90 3.83 10.99 -4.29
CA TYR A 90 5.05 11.39 -3.58
C TYR A 90 4.91 11.21 -2.07
N HIS A 91 6.03 11.12 -1.34
CA HIS A 91 6.04 10.88 0.11
C HIS A 91 5.17 11.87 0.91
N LYS A 92 5.12 13.14 0.51
CA LYS A 92 4.27 14.18 1.13
C LYS A 92 2.77 13.92 1.04
N ASP A 93 2.34 12.99 0.19
CA ASP A 93 0.93 12.63 0.02
C ASP A 93 0.48 11.57 1.04
N THR A 94 1.37 11.10 1.92
CA THR A 94 1.10 10.05 2.90
C THR A 94 1.78 10.34 4.23
N LEU A 95 1.18 9.88 5.32
CA LEU A 95 1.83 9.78 6.62
C LEU A 95 2.02 8.31 7.03
N GLY A 96 1.76 7.33 6.15
CA GLY A 96 1.80 5.91 6.52
C GLY A 96 0.85 5.03 5.70
N CYS A 97 -0.03 5.64 4.92
CA CYS A 97 -0.88 5.02 3.93
C CYS A 97 -0.06 4.37 2.79
N LEU A 98 -0.70 3.43 2.11
CA LEU A 98 -0.16 2.72 0.95
C LEU A 98 -0.61 3.42 -0.34
N MET A 99 0.33 3.93 -1.13
CA MET A 99 0.02 4.63 -2.38
C MET A 99 0.39 3.76 -3.60
N PRO A 100 -0.59 3.10 -4.26
CA PRO A 100 -0.31 2.25 -5.40
C PRO A 100 -0.01 3.07 -6.67
N GLY A 101 0.76 2.50 -7.59
CA GLY A 101 0.99 3.02 -8.93
C GLY A 101 1.37 1.93 -9.94
N LYS A 102 1.20 2.24 -11.23
CA LYS A 102 1.55 1.31 -12.33
C LYS A 102 3.01 1.43 -12.75
N THR A 103 3.61 2.58 -12.49
CA THR A 103 5.02 2.86 -12.75
C THR A 103 5.64 3.44 -11.48
N TRP A 104 6.97 3.45 -11.43
CA TRP A 104 7.73 4.13 -10.38
C TRP A 104 8.97 4.77 -11.00
N GLY A 105 9.56 5.71 -10.28
CA GLY A 105 10.84 6.31 -10.62
C GLY A 105 11.49 6.92 -9.38
N SER A 106 12.59 7.65 -9.59
CA SER A 106 13.31 8.36 -8.54
C SER A 106 13.59 9.80 -8.94
N VAL A 107 13.45 10.73 -8.01
CA VAL A 107 13.85 12.13 -8.19
C VAL A 107 15.31 12.27 -7.77
N ALA A 108 16.23 12.43 -8.73
CA ALA A 108 17.64 12.80 -8.52
C ALA A 108 18.35 12.14 -7.31
N LYS A 109 18.15 10.82 -7.08
CA LYS A 109 18.67 10.06 -5.93
C LYS A 109 18.19 10.52 -4.53
N SER A 110 17.15 11.34 -4.46
CA SER A 110 16.54 11.81 -3.21
C SER A 110 15.48 10.85 -2.70
N HIS A 111 14.43 10.61 -3.49
CA HIS A 111 13.29 9.77 -3.09
C HIS A 111 12.65 9.10 -4.31
N TYR A 112 11.87 8.05 -4.06
CA TYR A 112 11.06 7.40 -5.07
C TYR A 112 9.71 8.09 -5.25
N TYR A 113 9.07 7.88 -6.40
CA TYR A 113 7.69 8.25 -6.64
C TYR A 113 6.98 7.13 -7.41
N VAL A 114 5.66 7.12 -7.35
CA VAL A 114 4.83 6.24 -8.19
C VAL A 114 4.02 7.06 -9.20
N GLY A 115 3.73 6.44 -10.35
CA GLY A 115 2.94 7.03 -11.44
C GLY A 115 1.66 6.25 -11.71
N ASN A 116 0.68 6.91 -12.33
CA ASN A 116 -0.62 6.33 -12.68
C ASN A 116 -1.39 5.77 -11.46
N SER A 117 -1.32 6.46 -10.32
CA SER A 117 -1.84 5.99 -9.03
C SER A 117 -3.35 5.72 -9.04
N LYS A 118 -4.15 6.63 -9.61
CA LYS A 118 -5.60 6.44 -9.78
C LYS A 118 -5.96 5.20 -10.61
N SER A 119 -5.20 4.93 -11.68
CA SER A 119 -5.41 3.74 -12.50
C SER A 119 -5.05 2.46 -11.74
N ALA A 120 -3.92 2.46 -11.02
CA ALA A 120 -3.52 1.32 -10.20
C ALA A 120 -4.56 1.03 -9.12
N LEU A 121 -5.04 2.07 -8.42
CA LEU A 121 -6.07 1.95 -7.39
C LEU A 121 -7.35 1.32 -7.94
N LYS A 122 -7.84 1.82 -9.09
CA LYS A 122 -9.03 1.27 -9.76
C LYS A 122 -8.85 -0.20 -10.14
N GLU A 123 -7.70 -0.57 -10.68
CA GLU A 123 -7.39 -1.96 -11.04
C GLU A 123 -7.39 -2.86 -9.81
N ILE A 124 -6.64 -2.51 -8.76
CA ILE A 124 -6.55 -3.28 -7.51
C ILE A 124 -7.94 -3.47 -6.91
N PHE A 125 -8.73 -2.40 -6.80
CA PHE A 125 -10.05 -2.47 -6.19
C PHE A 125 -11.03 -3.31 -7.01
N SER A 126 -10.92 -3.30 -8.34
CA SER A 126 -11.73 -4.17 -9.20
C SER A 126 -11.44 -5.65 -8.99
N GLU A 127 -10.18 -6.01 -8.69
CA GLU A 127 -9.79 -7.40 -8.43
C GLU A 127 -10.29 -7.91 -7.07
N ILE A 128 -10.49 -7.04 -6.07
CA ILE A 128 -10.80 -7.44 -4.68
C ILE A 128 -12.24 -7.14 -4.23
N ALA A 129 -12.97 -6.25 -4.92
CA ALA A 129 -14.27 -5.75 -4.47
C ALA A 129 -15.36 -6.83 -4.31
N SER A 130 -15.22 -7.98 -4.97
CA SER A 130 -16.21 -9.06 -4.90
C SER A 130 -15.95 -10.09 -3.79
N ASN A 131 -14.85 -9.94 -3.04
CA ASN A 131 -14.44 -10.88 -1.99
C ASN A 131 -14.99 -10.46 -0.63
N LYS A 132 -15.42 -11.44 0.18
CA LYS A 132 -15.95 -11.18 1.53
C LYS A 132 -14.85 -10.91 2.55
N LYS A 133 -13.69 -11.55 2.37
CA LYS A 133 -12.54 -11.44 3.25
C LYS A 133 -11.32 -11.00 2.45
N ILE A 134 -10.76 -9.86 2.80
CA ILE A 134 -9.60 -9.28 2.12
C ILE A 134 -8.51 -9.07 3.17
N THR A 135 -7.31 -9.57 2.87
CA THR A 135 -6.13 -9.36 3.72
C THR A 135 -4.94 -8.93 2.90
N ILE A 136 -4.06 -8.11 3.48
CA ILE A 136 -2.77 -7.73 2.93
C ILE A 136 -1.66 -8.21 3.84
N ASN A 137 -0.68 -8.93 3.29
CA ASN A 137 0.55 -9.30 3.96
C ASN A 137 1.67 -8.36 3.51
N ILE A 138 2.25 -7.63 4.46
CA ILE A 138 3.37 -6.71 4.23
C ILE A 138 4.66 -7.35 4.73
N SER A 139 5.68 -7.43 3.88
CA SER A 139 6.97 -8.04 4.18
C SER A 139 8.16 -7.16 3.77
N ASN A 140 9.26 -7.27 4.51
CA ASN A 140 10.50 -6.56 4.24
C ASN A 140 11.48 -7.45 3.47
N GLN A 141 11.91 -6.97 2.31
CA GLN A 141 12.91 -7.60 1.44
C GLN A 141 13.77 -6.49 0.82
N LEU A 142 14.17 -5.56 1.66
CA LEU A 142 14.98 -4.41 1.26
C LEU A 142 16.32 -4.94 0.76
N GLU A 143 16.63 -4.67 -0.50
CA GLU A 143 17.97 -4.91 -1.04
C GLU A 143 18.96 -4.12 -0.18
N GLN A 144 19.98 -4.80 0.36
CA GLN A 144 21.13 -4.10 0.92
C GLN A 144 21.80 -3.38 -0.25
N GLN A 145 21.85 -2.04 -0.17
CA GLN A 145 22.67 -1.23 -1.07
C GLN A 145 24.14 -1.38 -0.71
#